data_AF-A0A0F9A216-F1
#
_entry.id   AF-A0A0F9A216-F1
#
_cell.length_a   1.000
_cell.length_b   1.000
_cell.length_c   1.000
_cell.angle_alpha   90.00
_cell.angle_beta   90.00
_cell.angle_gamma   90.00
#
_symmetry.space_group_name_H-M   'P 1'
#
loop_
_entity.id
_entity.type
_entity.pdbx_description
1 polymer ?
#
loop_
_entity_poly.entity_id
_entity_poly.type
_entity_poly.pdbx_seq_one_letter_code
_entity_poly.pdbx_strand_id
1 'polypeptide(L)'
;NIRGVGITSNLERLGIITRTEENLFRLSGETARSRITQSVIRQEQFPDGPVLEFQRNGLRTFQGANEPADWVLRDIYNPNGQWKEIRQQAFDETNARRQLDFPDYENQTALSYVMKAVYPFWGYEAHRWAWWLPREAVRHPGVWAGWGKYIDNTDQGYVSVPNTTLDVNPLRGTIFMGGFRRLQQRDYPEYYDSFKGVSEFFDYGSRWGFYPGFPIAMTMATWGAKSGGPQWGEVLPATAKNVFIDVPSIVAPEAWERVRQTIFPDRFRDFLIANEVSRLDFDKEHGINGMILLRKKLLGQEFTEEETAIWTRAARGVAMWGLLMEQTGLFRLRPEEKTQVFRDMNTILFEETGVPISALEDMRRFGLKFE
;
A
#
# COMPACT_ATOMS: atom_id res chain seq x y z
N ASN A 1 9.09 -23.20 31.70
CA ASN A 1 8.87 -22.12 32.69
C ASN A 1 9.09 -20.69 32.20
N ILE A 2 10.05 -20.37 31.33
CA ILE A 2 10.28 -18.95 30.94
C ILE A 2 9.27 -18.40 29.91
N ARG A 3 8.66 -19.25 29.06
CA ARG A 3 7.64 -18.81 28.08
C ARG A 3 6.21 -18.61 28.64
N GLY A 4 5.92 -19.12 29.84
CA GLY A 4 4.58 -19.01 30.43
C GLY A 4 4.28 -17.63 31.02
N VAL A 5 5.29 -16.97 31.59
CA VAL A 5 5.14 -15.72 32.37
C VAL A 5 4.71 -14.53 31.52
N GLY A 6 5.15 -14.46 30.25
CA GLY A 6 4.77 -13.38 29.35
C GLY A 6 3.33 -13.46 28.84
N ILE A 7 2.76 -14.66 28.77
CA ILE A 7 1.37 -14.84 28.32
C ILE A 7 0.41 -14.47 29.44
N THR A 8 0.69 -14.90 30.67
CA THR A 8 -0.15 -14.57 31.83
C THR A 8 -0.15 -13.07 32.14
N SER A 9 0.99 -12.38 32.07
CA SER A 9 1.01 -10.93 32.33
C SER A 9 0.23 -10.12 31.27
N ASN A 10 0.26 -10.56 30.01
CA ASN A 10 -0.54 -9.94 28.95
C ASN A 10 -2.03 -10.18 29.15
N LEU A 11 -2.43 -11.37 29.61
CA LEU A 11 -3.84 -11.68 29.87
C LEU A 11 -4.38 -10.97 31.12
N GLU A 12 -3.56 -10.78 32.17
CA GLU A 12 -3.91 -9.95 33.33
C GLU A 12 -4.05 -8.47 32.94
N ARG A 13 -3.11 -7.95 32.13
CA ARG A 13 -3.14 -6.57 31.65
C ARG A 13 -4.35 -6.27 30.76
N LEU A 14 -4.84 -7.27 30.03
CA LEU A 14 -6.07 -7.18 29.22
C LEU A 14 -7.35 -7.40 30.03
N GLY A 15 -7.26 -7.62 31.35
CA GLY A 15 -8.42 -7.85 32.23
C GLY A 15 -9.14 -9.18 31.97
N ILE A 16 -8.50 -10.11 31.25
CA ILE A 16 -9.11 -11.39 30.86
C ILE A 16 -9.03 -12.38 32.03
N ILE A 17 -7.95 -12.33 32.81
CA ILE A 17 -7.76 -13.12 34.03
C ILE A 17 -7.41 -12.22 35.20
N THR A 18 -7.85 -12.59 36.40
CA THR A 18 -7.49 -11.95 37.66
C THR A 18 -6.83 -12.97 38.57
N ARG A 19 -5.70 -12.59 39.17
CA ARG A 19 -4.98 -13.44 40.12
C ARG A 19 -5.66 -13.39 41.48
N THR A 20 -5.98 -14.56 42.03
CA THR A 20 -6.50 -14.68 43.41
C THR A 20 -5.35 -14.80 44.41
N GLU A 21 -5.63 -14.54 45.68
CA GLU A 21 -4.64 -14.63 46.78
C GLU A 21 -4.01 -16.04 46.91
N GLU A 22 -4.67 -17.07 46.36
CA GLU A 22 -4.22 -18.47 46.34
C GLU A 22 -3.40 -18.83 45.09
N ASN A 23 -2.96 -17.85 44.29
CA ASN A 23 -2.27 -18.06 43.00
C ASN A 23 -3.09 -18.80 41.91
N LEU A 24 -4.41 -18.89 42.05
CA LEU A 24 -5.32 -19.40 41.02
C LEU A 24 -5.79 -18.26 40.10
N PHE A 25 -5.89 -18.51 38.79
CA PHE A 25 -6.37 -17.54 37.81
C PHE A 25 -7.89 -17.65 37.63
N ARG A 26 -8.61 -16.53 37.78
CA ARG A 26 -10.07 -16.46 37.56
C ARG A 26 -10.36 -15.65 36.29
N LEU A 27 -11.15 -16.18 35.36
CA LEU A 27 -11.56 -15.48 34.15
C LEU A 27 -12.62 -14.41 34.46
N SER A 28 -12.46 -13.21 33.92
CA SER A 28 -13.45 -12.12 34.03
C SER A 28 -14.72 -12.45 33.24
N GLY A 29 -15.87 -12.48 33.93
CA GLY A 29 -17.15 -12.97 33.40
C GLY A 29 -17.86 -12.08 32.37
N GLU A 30 -17.43 -10.83 32.17
CA GLU A 30 -18.09 -9.89 31.26
C GLU A 30 -17.82 -10.19 29.78
N THR A 31 -16.62 -10.68 29.44
CA THR A 31 -16.23 -10.99 28.06
C THR A 31 -16.89 -12.26 27.51
N ALA A 32 -17.24 -13.19 28.40
CA ALA A 32 -17.97 -14.41 28.05
C ALA A 32 -19.47 -14.16 27.85
N ARG A 33 -20.07 -13.30 28.69
CA ARG A 33 -21.49 -12.93 28.56
C ARG A 33 -21.78 -12.15 27.27
N SER A 34 -20.92 -11.22 26.85
CA SER A 34 -21.20 -10.41 25.65
C SER A 34 -21.26 -11.23 24.35
N ARG A 35 -20.45 -12.29 24.24
CA ARG A 35 -20.46 -13.19 23.06
C ARG A 35 -21.70 -14.07 23.00
N ILE A 36 -22.18 -14.55 24.15
CA ILE A 36 -23.40 -15.38 24.24
C ILE A 36 -24.63 -14.53 23.88
N THR A 37 -24.70 -13.29 24.36
CA THR A 37 -25.82 -12.39 24.04
C THR A 37 -25.86 -12.03 22.55
N GLN A 38 -24.71 -11.80 21.90
CA GLN A 38 -24.67 -11.53 20.46
C GLN A 38 -25.11 -12.72 19.60
N SER A 39 -24.84 -13.96 20.02
CA SER A 39 -25.31 -15.14 19.29
C SER A 39 -26.83 -15.36 19.42
N VAL A 40 -27.41 -15.04 20.58
CA VAL A 40 -28.86 -15.17 20.80
C VAL A 40 -29.65 -14.12 20.01
N ILE A 41 -29.16 -12.86 19.98
CA ILE A 41 -29.79 -11.78 19.20
C ILE A 41 -29.79 -12.08 17.69
N ARG A 42 -28.74 -12.74 17.18
CA ARG A 42 -28.68 -13.15 15.75
C ARG A 42 -29.71 -14.22 15.39
N GLN A 43 -30.10 -15.04 16.36
CA GLN A 43 -31.01 -16.17 16.16
C GLN A 43 -32.47 -15.71 16.07
N GLU A 44 -32.84 -14.65 16.80
CA GLU A 44 -34.16 -14.02 16.70
C GLU A 44 -34.33 -13.21 15.41
N GLN A 45 -33.26 -12.62 14.87
CA GLN A 45 -33.33 -11.77 13.68
C GLN A 45 -33.32 -12.54 12.34
N PHE A 46 -32.86 -13.79 12.32
CA PHE A 46 -32.74 -14.59 11.09
C PHE A 46 -33.06 -16.08 11.34
N PRO A 47 -34.36 -16.45 11.50
CA PRO A 47 -34.76 -17.82 11.81
C PRO A 47 -34.40 -18.86 10.72
N ASP A 48 -34.28 -18.41 9.47
CA ASP A 48 -34.05 -19.26 8.28
C ASP A 48 -32.68 -19.03 7.61
N GLY A 49 -31.74 -18.35 8.28
CA GLY A 49 -30.38 -18.20 7.77
C GLY A 49 -29.63 -19.53 7.70
N PRO A 50 -28.67 -19.71 6.78
CA PRO A 50 -27.86 -20.94 6.66
C PRO A 50 -26.88 -21.03 7.84
N VAL A 51 -27.41 -21.40 8.99
CA VAL A 51 -26.64 -21.84 10.13
C VAL A 51 -26.37 -23.31 9.89
N LEU A 52 -25.09 -23.65 9.64
CA LEU A 52 -24.61 -25.03 9.55
C LEU A 52 -25.24 -25.85 10.68
N GLU A 53 -25.86 -26.98 10.34
CA GLU A 53 -26.57 -27.87 11.27
C GLU A 53 -25.69 -28.30 12.48
N PHE A 54 -24.36 -28.26 12.30
CA PHE A 54 -23.33 -28.37 13.34
C PHE A 54 -23.49 -27.37 14.52
N GLN A 55 -23.94 -26.13 14.26
CA GLN A 55 -24.18 -25.13 15.30
C GLN A 55 -25.49 -25.34 16.05
N ARG A 56 -26.48 -26.05 15.48
CA ARG A 56 -27.77 -26.34 16.15
C ARG A 56 -27.65 -27.37 17.27
N ASN A 57 -26.75 -28.35 17.15
CA ASN A 57 -26.63 -29.44 18.12
C ASN A 57 -25.49 -29.26 19.15
N GLY A 58 -24.69 -28.18 19.04
CA GLY A 58 -23.39 -28.06 19.72
C GLY A 58 -23.28 -27.04 20.86
N LEU A 59 -24.34 -26.33 21.25
CA LEU A 59 -24.27 -25.39 22.38
C LEU A 59 -24.46 -26.12 23.72
N ARG A 60 -23.49 -26.97 24.08
CA ARG A 60 -23.30 -27.41 25.46
C ARG A 60 -22.16 -26.60 26.06
N THR A 61 -22.43 -25.95 27.18
CA THR A 61 -21.49 -25.11 27.93
C THR A 61 -20.18 -25.86 28.22
N PHE A 62 -19.07 -25.34 27.66
CA PHE A 62 -17.72 -25.83 27.91
C PHE A 62 -17.32 -25.59 29.38
N GLN A 63 -16.92 -26.63 30.11
CA GLN A 63 -16.48 -26.53 31.51
C GLN A 63 -14.95 -26.40 31.70
N GLY A 64 -14.15 -26.35 30.63
CA GLY A 64 -12.71 -26.11 30.75
C GLY A 64 -12.01 -26.00 29.41
N ALA A 65 -11.02 -25.10 29.30
CA ALA A 65 -10.32 -24.79 28.04
C ALA A 65 -9.11 -25.71 27.75
N ASN A 66 -8.84 -26.72 28.58
CA ASN A 66 -7.55 -27.43 28.56
C ASN A 66 -7.61 -28.89 28.10
N GLU A 67 -8.78 -29.40 27.69
CA GLU A 67 -8.88 -30.74 27.09
C GLU A 67 -9.77 -30.66 25.84
N PRO A 68 -9.32 -31.11 24.65
CA PRO A 68 -10.22 -31.27 23.52
C PRO A 68 -11.32 -32.24 23.96
N ALA A 69 -12.58 -31.85 23.75
CA ALA A 69 -13.71 -32.62 24.23
C ALA A 69 -13.60 -34.08 23.78
N ASP A 70 -13.95 -35.02 24.67
CA ASP A 70 -13.73 -36.46 24.46
C ASP A 70 -14.39 -36.98 23.15
N TRP A 71 -15.41 -36.30 22.62
CA TRP A 71 -15.98 -36.57 21.30
C TRP A 71 -15.09 -36.16 20.12
N VAL A 72 -14.33 -35.07 20.23
CA VAL A 72 -13.33 -34.64 19.23
C VAL A 72 -12.21 -35.67 19.16
N LEU A 73 -11.74 -36.15 20.31
CA LEU A 73 -10.75 -37.24 20.35
C LEU A 73 -11.34 -38.54 19.80
N ARG A 74 -12.58 -38.90 20.15
CA ARG A 74 -13.24 -40.10 19.60
C ARG A 74 -13.48 -40.04 18.09
N ASP A 75 -13.82 -38.88 17.52
CA ASP A 75 -13.98 -38.71 16.07
C ASP A 75 -12.64 -38.68 15.33
N ILE A 76 -11.60 -38.08 15.91
CA ILE A 76 -10.23 -38.12 15.37
C ILE A 76 -9.65 -39.55 15.39
N TYR A 77 -9.99 -40.34 16.42
CA TYR A 77 -9.52 -41.72 16.59
C TYR A 77 -10.50 -42.80 16.11
N ASN A 78 -11.64 -42.45 15.49
CA ASN A 78 -12.55 -43.45 14.94
C ASN A 78 -11.93 -44.06 13.67
N PRO A 79 -11.52 -45.35 13.68
CA PRO A 79 -10.82 -45.97 12.55
C PRO A 79 -11.73 -46.20 11.33
N ASN A 80 -13.04 -46.02 11.51
CA ASN A 80 -14.07 -46.35 10.55
C ASN A 80 -14.29 -45.19 9.55
N GLY A 81 -13.34 -44.96 8.64
CA GLY A 81 -13.52 -44.26 7.35
C GLY A 81 -13.86 -42.76 7.35
N GLN A 82 -14.75 -42.29 8.24
CA GLN A 82 -15.38 -40.97 8.18
C GLN A 82 -14.40 -39.81 8.36
N TRP A 83 -13.41 -39.93 9.24
CA TRP A 83 -12.38 -38.88 9.38
C TRP A 83 -11.51 -38.75 8.13
N LYS A 84 -11.18 -39.88 7.46
CA LYS A 84 -10.42 -39.84 6.20
C LYS A 84 -11.24 -39.16 5.11
N GLU A 85 -12.53 -39.44 5.05
CA GLU A 85 -13.46 -38.81 4.10
C GLU A 85 -13.62 -37.31 4.37
N ILE A 86 -13.89 -36.90 5.61
CA ILE A 86 -14.01 -35.47 5.99
C ILE A 86 -12.72 -34.72 5.70
N ARG A 87 -11.56 -35.31 6.04
CA ARG A 87 -10.25 -34.71 5.75
C ARG A 87 -10.02 -34.58 4.26
N GLN A 88 -10.35 -35.62 3.48
CA GLN A 88 -10.19 -35.61 2.02
C GLN A 88 -11.12 -34.56 1.40
N GLN A 89 -12.38 -34.50 1.82
CA GLN A 89 -13.34 -33.49 1.36
C GLN A 89 -12.86 -32.07 1.68
N ALA A 90 -12.42 -31.80 2.91
CA ALA A 90 -11.91 -30.49 3.28
C ALA A 90 -10.64 -30.10 2.47
N PHE A 91 -9.78 -31.09 2.17
CA PHE A 91 -8.61 -30.89 1.32
C PHE A 91 -9.00 -30.59 -0.13
N ASP A 92 -9.96 -31.33 -0.67
CA ASP A 92 -10.45 -31.15 -2.05
C ASP A 92 -11.17 -29.81 -2.20
N GLU A 93 -12.01 -29.42 -1.24
CA GLU A 93 -12.66 -28.11 -1.19
C GLU A 93 -11.63 -26.97 -1.08
N THR A 94 -10.60 -27.13 -0.25
CA THR A 94 -9.52 -26.16 -0.12
C THR A 94 -8.73 -26.02 -1.42
N ASN A 95 -8.44 -27.13 -2.11
CA ASN A 95 -7.73 -27.11 -3.39
C ASN A 95 -8.58 -26.50 -4.52
N ALA A 96 -9.87 -26.84 -4.58
CA ALA A 96 -10.80 -26.23 -5.53
C ALA A 96 -10.88 -24.71 -5.30
N ARG A 97 -10.95 -24.29 -4.04
CA ARG A 97 -10.92 -22.86 -3.69
C ARG A 97 -9.59 -22.20 -4.01
N ARG A 98 -8.47 -22.87 -3.77
CA ARG A 98 -7.12 -22.38 -4.14
C ARG A 98 -7.02 -22.08 -5.64
N GLN A 99 -7.55 -22.96 -6.50
CA GLN A 99 -7.53 -22.76 -7.95
C GLN A 99 -8.38 -21.55 -8.40
N LEU A 100 -9.41 -21.20 -7.64
CA LEU A 100 -10.24 -20.02 -7.91
C LEU A 100 -9.63 -18.72 -7.36
N ASP A 101 -8.87 -18.82 -6.28
CA ASP A 101 -8.34 -17.66 -5.54
C ASP A 101 -6.90 -17.29 -5.97
N PHE A 102 -6.16 -18.23 -6.56
CA PHE A 102 -4.77 -18.06 -6.96
C PHE A 102 -4.53 -18.47 -8.42
N PRO A 103 -3.59 -17.79 -9.13
CA PRO A 103 -3.21 -18.17 -10.47
C PRO A 103 -2.54 -19.55 -10.51
N ASP A 104 -2.89 -20.36 -11.50
CA ASP A 104 -2.20 -21.61 -11.79
C ASP A 104 -0.92 -21.32 -12.58
N TYR A 105 0.23 -21.55 -11.94
CA TYR A 105 1.54 -21.44 -12.58
C TYR A 105 2.08 -22.77 -13.10
N GLU A 106 1.44 -23.88 -12.77
CA GLU A 106 1.88 -25.23 -13.13
C GLU A 106 1.37 -25.59 -14.54
N ASN A 107 0.11 -25.26 -14.85
CA ASN A 107 -0.50 -25.55 -16.15
C ASN A 107 -0.59 -24.30 -17.04
N GLN A 108 0.55 -23.71 -17.39
CA GLN A 108 0.57 -22.49 -18.21
C GLN A 108 0.28 -22.79 -19.70
N THR A 109 -0.60 -22.00 -20.30
CA THR A 109 -0.79 -22.00 -21.76
C THR A 109 0.44 -21.41 -22.46
N ALA A 110 0.67 -21.77 -23.73
CA ALA A 110 1.78 -21.24 -24.54
C ALA A 110 1.77 -19.70 -24.59
N LEU A 111 0.59 -19.08 -24.68
CA LEU A 111 0.43 -17.63 -24.60
C LEU A 111 0.89 -17.07 -23.25
N SER A 112 0.50 -17.72 -22.15
CA SER A 112 0.90 -17.28 -20.81
C SER A 112 2.42 -17.36 -20.63
N TYR A 113 3.06 -18.39 -21.18
CA TYR A 113 4.52 -18.54 -21.13
C TYR A 113 5.24 -17.41 -21.89
N VAL A 114 4.80 -17.10 -23.12
CA VAL A 114 5.35 -15.98 -23.92
C VAL A 114 5.13 -14.66 -23.21
N MET A 115 3.92 -14.41 -22.72
CA MET A 115 3.60 -13.16 -22.04
C MET A 115 4.36 -13.01 -20.73
N LYS A 116 4.71 -14.09 -20.02
CA LYS A 116 5.53 -14.03 -18.81
C LYS A 116 6.96 -13.55 -19.08
N ALA A 117 7.49 -13.80 -20.28
CA ALA A 117 8.81 -13.29 -20.67
C ALA A 117 8.80 -11.76 -20.88
N VAL A 118 7.68 -11.21 -21.36
CA VAL A 118 7.48 -9.76 -21.60
C VAL A 118 7.02 -9.05 -20.32
N TYR A 119 6.09 -9.68 -19.59
CA TYR A 119 5.42 -9.21 -18.39
C TYR A 119 5.54 -10.28 -17.30
N PRO A 120 6.55 -10.20 -16.42
CA PRO A 120 6.82 -11.24 -15.42
C PRO A 120 5.63 -11.62 -14.52
N PHE A 121 4.71 -10.68 -14.30
CA PHE A 121 3.50 -10.85 -13.48
C PHE A 121 2.24 -11.20 -14.28
N TRP A 122 2.36 -11.52 -15.58
CA TRP A 122 1.24 -11.80 -16.48
C TRP A 122 0.23 -12.79 -15.89
N GLY A 123 0.69 -13.93 -15.36
CA GLY A 123 -0.21 -14.96 -14.83
C GLY A 123 -1.06 -14.47 -13.65
N TYR A 124 -0.47 -13.69 -12.75
CA TYR A 124 -1.19 -13.07 -11.63
C TYR A 124 -2.20 -12.03 -12.14
N GLU A 125 -1.76 -11.12 -13.00
CA GLU A 125 -2.57 -10.02 -13.51
C GLU A 125 -3.73 -10.51 -14.38
N ALA A 126 -3.48 -11.49 -15.25
CA ALA A 126 -4.51 -12.11 -16.09
C ALA A 126 -5.56 -12.84 -15.24
N HIS A 127 -5.14 -13.64 -14.24
CA HIS A 127 -6.08 -14.29 -13.32
C HIS A 127 -6.90 -13.27 -12.51
N ARG A 128 -6.24 -12.20 -12.04
CA ARG A 128 -6.87 -11.13 -11.27
C ARG A 128 -8.00 -10.48 -12.06
N TRP A 129 -7.74 -10.04 -13.30
CA TRP A 129 -8.73 -9.35 -14.13
C TRP A 129 -9.78 -10.26 -14.73
N ALA A 130 -9.39 -11.45 -15.20
CA ALA A 130 -10.31 -12.35 -15.89
C ALA A 130 -11.27 -13.05 -14.93
N TRP A 131 -10.87 -13.29 -13.68
CA TRP A 131 -11.62 -14.18 -12.79
C TRP A 131 -11.84 -13.63 -11.38
N TRP A 132 -10.77 -13.22 -10.69
CA TRP A 132 -10.87 -12.90 -9.27
C TRP A 132 -11.67 -11.61 -9.03
N LEU A 133 -11.35 -10.53 -9.74
CA LEU A 133 -11.97 -9.22 -9.56
C LEU A 133 -13.48 -9.19 -9.88
N PRO A 134 -13.95 -9.71 -11.02
CA PRO A 134 -15.37 -9.76 -11.31
C PRO A 134 -16.15 -10.56 -10.26
N ARG A 135 -15.61 -11.70 -9.82
CA ARG A 135 -16.24 -12.56 -8.80
C ARG A 135 -16.33 -11.84 -7.46
N GLU A 136 -15.26 -11.17 -7.04
CA GLU A 136 -15.23 -10.45 -5.78
C GLU A 136 -16.14 -9.21 -5.81
N ALA A 137 -16.26 -8.56 -6.96
CA ALA A 137 -17.19 -7.46 -7.16
C ALA A 137 -18.65 -7.85 -6.99
N VAL A 138 -19.02 -9.03 -7.51
CA VAL A 138 -20.38 -9.57 -7.35
C VAL A 138 -20.65 -10.00 -5.91
N ARG A 139 -19.66 -10.58 -5.22
CA ARG A 139 -19.79 -11.02 -3.82
C ARG A 139 -19.85 -9.85 -2.83
N HIS A 140 -19.16 -8.75 -3.14
CA HIS A 140 -18.99 -7.62 -2.22
C HIS A 140 -19.25 -6.27 -2.93
N PRO A 141 -20.49 -5.99 -3.36
CA PRO A 141 -20.80 -4.76 -4.10
C PRO A 141 -20.53 -3.48 -3.28
N GLY A 142 -20.66 -3.55 -1.95
CA GLY A 142 -20.38 -2.43 -1.05
C GLY A 142 -18.91 -2.03 -0.98
N VAL A 143 -17.98 -2.94 -1.30
CA VAL A 143 -16.54 -2.65 -1.27
C VAL A 143 -16.16 -1.61 -2.32
N TRP A 144 -16.75 -1.68 -3.52
CA TRP A 144 -16.50 -0.69 -4.58
C TRP A 144 -17.03 0.69 -4.23
N ALA A 145 -18.24 0.76 -3.67
CA ALA A 145 -18.82 2.02 -3.22
C ALA A 145 -18.00 2.63 -2.06
N GLY A 146 -17.58 1.81 -1.09
CA GLY A 146 -16.74 2.24 0.01
C GLY A 146 -15.36 2.70 -0.45
N TRP A 147 -14.76 1.98 -1.40
CA TRP A 147 -13.49 2.37 -2.00
C TRP A 147 -13.60 3.66 -2.81
N GLY A 148 -14.64 3.82 -3.64
CA GLY A 148 -14.89 5.07 -4.37
C GLY A 148 -15.02 6.27 -3.44
N LYS A 149 -15.79 6.13 -2.35
CA LYS A 149 -15.87 7.16 -1.30
C LYS A 149 -14.50 7.42 -0.67
N TYR A 150 -13.72 6.38 -0.34
CA TYR A 150 -12.38 6.55 0.20
C TYR A 150 -11.45 7.35 -0.74
N ILE A 151 -11.45 7.04 -2.04
CA ILE A 151 -10.67 7.78 -3.04
C ILE A 151 -11.10 9.24 -3.11
N ASP A 152 -12.40 9.50 -3.17
CA ASP A 152 -12.98 10.84 -3.26
C ASP A 152 -12.66 11.71 -2.04
N ASN A 153 -12.52 11.06 -0.89
CA ASN A 153 -12.36 11.68 0.42
C ASN A 153 -10.91 11.87 0.83
N THR A 154 -10.01 11.15 0.18
CA THR A 154 -8.58 11.27 0.38
C THR A 154 -7.98 11.91 -0.85
N ASP A 155 -6.70 12.26 -0.81
CA ASP A 155 -6.03 12.73 -2.02
C ASP A 155 -5.63 11.53 -2.88
N GLN A 156 -6.67 10.88 -3.41
CA GLN A 156 -6.62 9.65 -4.18
C GLN A 156 -5.94 8.49 -3.45
N GLY A 157 -6.23 8.38 -2.16
CA GLY A 157 -5.71 7.34 -1.28
C GLY A 157 -4.73 7.75 -0.22
N TYR A 158 -4.19 8.95 -0.37
CA TYR A 158 -3.19 9.48 0.51
C TYR A 158 -3.85 10.31 1.60
N VAL A 159 -3.46 9.99 2.83
CA VAL A 159 -3.87 10.70 4.03
C VAL A 159 -2.65 11.40 4.58
N SER A 160 -2.79 12.68 4.91
CA SER A 160 -1.70 13.46 5.48
C SER A 160 -1.34 12.95 6.88
N VAL A 161 -0.05 12.72 7.12
CA VAL A 161 0.45 12.41 8.45
C VAL A 161 0.54 13.72 9.26
N PRO A 162 -0.16 13.83 10.41
CA PRO A 162 -0.22 15.06 11.19
C PRO A 162 1.17 15.63 11.52
N ASN A 163 1.32 16.95 11.42
CA ASN A 163 2.56 17.68 11.68
C ASN A 163 3.76 17.29 10.79
N THR A 164 3.52 16.70 9.63
CA THR A 164 4.57 16.38 8.67
C THR A 164 4.16 16.76 7.24
N THR A 165 5.12 16.77 6.32
CA THR A 165 4.90 16.93 4.88
C THR A 165 4.67 15.61 4.16
N LEU A 166 4.52 14.53 4.91
CA LEU A 166 4.31 13.20 4.37
C LEU A 166 2.83 12.90 4.26
N ASP A 167 2.43 12.37 3.11
CA ASP A 167 1.19 11.63 3.03
C ASP A 167 1.48 10.14 2.98
N VAL A 168 0.63 9.35 3.63
CA VAL A 168 0.68 7.89 3.63
C VAL A 168 -0.52 7.34 2.88
N ASN A 169 -0.28 6.36 2.02
CA ASN A 169 -1.34 5.55 1.42
C ASN A 169 -1.23 4.12 1.96
N PRO A 170 -1.95 3.78 3.03
CA PRO A 170 -1.86 2.45 3.67
C PRO A 170 -2.32 1.33 2.74
N LEU A 171 -3.06 1.68 1.69
CA LEU A 171 -3.60 0.73 0.74
C LEU A 171 -2.76 0.65 -0.56
N ARG A 172 -1.63 1.38 -0.71
CA ARG A 172 -0.85 1.51 -1.98
C ARG A 172 -0.35 0.17 -2.55
N GLY A 173 -0.09 -0.82 -1.70
CA GLY A 173 0.30 -2.18 -2.11
C GLY A 173 -0.88 -3.13 -2.34
N THR A 174 -2.10 -2.69 -2.08
CA THR A 174 -3.31 -3.48 -2.29
C THR A 174 -3.86 -3.28 -3.69
N ILE A 175 -4.73 -4.21 -4.10
CA ILE A 175 -5.39 -4.16 -5.41
C ILE A 175 -6.14 -2.84 -5.60
N PHE A 176 -6.75 -2.30 -4.54
CA PHE A 176 -7.54 -1.07 -4.56
C PHE A 176 -6.73 0.19 -4.91
N MET A 177 -5.43 0.24 -4.62
CA MET A 177 -4.64 1.46 -4.85
C MET A 177 -3.40 1.28 -5.71
N GLY A 178 -2.87 0.07 -5.81
CA GLY A 178 -1.82 -0.28 -6.77
C GLY A 178 -2.40 -0.59 -8.15
N GLY A 179 -3.47 -1.40 -8.19
CA GLY A 179 -4.11 -1.86 -9.43
C GLY A 179 -5.15 -0.90 -9.97
N PHE A 180 -6.14 -0.52 -9.17
CA PHE A 180 -7.27 0.28 -9.66
C PHE A 180 -7.02 1.78 -9.76
N ARG A 181 -6.09 2.30 -8.95
CA ARG A 181 -5.77 3.73 -8.95
C ARG A 181 -5.40 4.25 -10.33
N ARG A 182 -4.69 3.47 -11.13
CA ARG A 182 -4.26 3.87 -12.49
C ARG A 182 -5.38 3.81 -13.53
N LEU A 183 -6.46 3.08 -13.26
CA LEU A 183 -7.66 3.15 -14.09
C LEU A 183 -8.42 4.46 -13.88
N GLN A 184 -8.35 5.02 -12.66
CA GLN A 184 -9.01 6.27 -12.29
C GLN A 184 -8.13 7.50 -12.56
N GLN A 185 -6.81 7.38 -12.34
CA GLN A 185 -5.84 8.43 -12.59
C GLN A 185 -5.31 8.29 -13.99
N ARG A 186 -5.78 9.15 -14.89
CA ARG A 186 -5.24 9.31 -16.25
C ARG A 186 -3.92 10.07 -16.29
N ASP A 187 -3.43 10.51 -15.13
CA ASP A 187 -2.43 11.54 -15.02
C ASP A 187 -1.04 10.93 -14.86
N TYR A 188 -0.17 11.33 -15.79
CA TYR A 188 1.25 11.01 -16.00
C TYR A 188 1.54 9.74 -16.81
N PRO A 189 1.90 9.88 -18.11
CA PRO A 189 2.54 8.79 -18.83
C PRO A 189 3.86 8.45 -18.15
N GLU A 190 3.99 7.23 -17.62
CA GLU A 190 5.22 6.78 -16.94
C GLU A 190 6.38 6.60 -17.91
N TYR A 191 6.03 6.11 -19.10
CA TYR A 191 6.91 6.11 -20.23
C TYR A 191 6.76 7.48 -20.88
N TYR A 192 7.65 8.41 -20.53
CA TYR A 192 7.92 9.59 -21.34
C TYR A 192 7.95 9.19 -22.82
N ASP A 193 7.60 10.10 -23.75
CA ASP A 193 7.66 9.95 -25.22
C ASP A 193 9.04 9.43 -25.72
N SER A 194 9.38 8.20 -25.40
CA SER A 194 10.64 7.52 -25.70
C SER A 194 10.56 6.99 -27.11
N PHE A 195 9.47 6.29 -27.37
CA PHE A 195 9.10 5.73 -28.66
C PHE A 195 7.60 5.92 -28.83
N LYS A 196 7.21 6.74 -29.80
CA LYS A 196 5.80 7.04 -30.10
C LYS A 196 5.06 5.73 -30.41
N GLY A 197 3.90 5.50 -29.78
CA GLY A 197 3.08 4.29 -29.91
C GLY A 197 3.48 3.12 -28.99
N VAL A 198 4.77 2.87 -28.76
CA VAL A 198 5.22 1.80 -27.83
C VAL A 198 5.09 2.27 -26.38
N SER A 199 5.47 3.51 -26.10
CA SER A 199 5.26 4.16 -24.79
C SER A 199 3.78 4.24 -24.43
N GLU A 200 2.92 4.61 -25.37
CA GLU A 200 1.45 4.65 -25.19
C GLU A 200 0.86 3.26 -24.88
N PHE A 201 1.33 2.22 -25.56
CA PHE A 201 0.90 0.84 -25.30
C PHE A 201 1.31 0.36 -23.91
N PHE A 202 2.55 0.62 -23.49
CA PHE A 202 3.01 0.26 -22.16
C PHE A 202 2.36 1.10 -21.07
N ASP A 203 2.11 2.39 -21.32
CA ASP A 203 1.35 3.24 -20.40
C ASP A 203 -0.09 2.74 -20.26
N TYR A 204 -0.74 2.34 -21.35
CA TYR A 204 -2.06 1.72 -21.29
C TYR A 204 -2.03 0.37 -20.56
N GLY A 205 -1.06 -0.51 -20.86
CA GLY A 205 -0.91 -1.81 -20.21
C GLY A 205 -0.61 -1.70 -18.71
N SER A 206 0.23 -0.74 -18.31
CA SER A 206 0.59 -0.51 -16.91
C SER A 206 -0.62 -0.04 -16.08
N ARG A 207 -1.61 0.63 -16.69
CA ARG A 207 -2.87 0.98 -16.01
C ARG A 207 -3.67 -0.23 -15.54
N TRP A 208 -3.52 -1.35 -16.24
CA TRP A 208 -4.10 -2.63 -15.86
C TRP A 208 -3.15 -3.47 -14.99
N GLY A 209 -2.01 -2.92 -14.56
CA GLY A 209 -1.02 -3.62 -13.76
C GLY A 209 -0.03 -4.46 -14.56
N PHE A 210 -0.01 -4.36 -15.89
CA PHE A 210 0.97 -5.06 -16.73
C PHE A 210 2.23 -4.21 -16.88
N TYR A 211 3.22 -4.50 -16.03
CA TYR A 211 4.52 -3.83 -16.07
C TYR A 211 5.50 -4.58 -16.96
N PRO A 212 6.07 -3.93 -17.99
CA PRO A 212 7.09 -4.56 -18.80
C PRO A 212 8.28 -4.96 -17.94
N GLY A 213 8.85 -6.13 -18.25
CA GLY A 213 9.98 -6.67 -17.52
C GLY A 213 11.25 -5.79 -17.62
N PHE A 214 12.24 -6.12 -16.78
CA PHE A 214 13.53 -5.45 -16.73
C PHE A 214 14.18 -5.19 -18.11
N PRO A 215 14.19 -6.14 -19.08
CA PRO A 215 14.82 -5.89 -20.37
C PRO A 215 14.21 -4.73 -21.14
N ILE A 216 12.88 -4.60 -21.09
CA ILE A 216 12.15 -3.54 -21.78
C ILE A 216 12.30 -2.20 -21.05
N ALA A 217 12.20 -2.21 -19.71
CA ALA A 217 12.44 -1.03 -18.89
C ALA A 217 13.87 -0.50 -19.07
N MET A 218 14.86 -1.40 -19.11
CA MET A 218 16.25 -1.10 -19.40
C MET A 218 16.38 -0.46 -20.78
N THR A 219 15.82 -1.05 -21.83
CA THR A 219 15.85 -0.49 -23.19
C THR A 219 15.25 0.91 -23.27
N MET A 220 14.13 1.15 -22.59
CA MET A 220 13.50 2.48 -22.56
C MET A 220 14.34 3.49 -21.78
N ALA A 221 14.91 3.11 -20.64
CA ALA A 221 15.77 3.99 -19.85
C ALA A 221 17.10 4.33 -20.55
N THR A 222 17.63 3.43 -21.38
CA THR A 222 18.91 3.64 -22.07
C THR A 222 18.78 4.36 -23.41
N TRP A 223 17.80 3.99 -24.23
CA TRP A 223 17.64 4.51 -25.60
C TRP A 223 16.39 5.37 -25.81
N GLY A 224 15.47 5.37 -24.84
CA GLY A 224 14.21 6.14 -24.89
C GLY A 224 14.25 7.48 -24.15
N ALA A 225 15.36 7.83 -23.53
CA ALA A 225 15.51 9.05 -22.75
C ALA A 225 15.57 10.31 -23.67
N LYS A 226 14.50 11.11 -23.72
CA LYS A 226 14.44 12.39 -24.49
C LYS A 226 15.55 13.40 -24.14
N SER A 227 16.22 13.26 -22.99
CA SER A 227 17.28 14.19 -22.54
C SER A 227 18.71 13.79 -22.95
N GLY A 228 18.90 12.83 -23.86
CA GLY A 228 20.20 12.57 -24.49
C GLY A 228 21.21 11.72 -23.70
N GLY A 229 20.78 10.99 -22.66
CA GLY A 229 21.65 10.08 -21.91
C GLY A 229 20.89 8.97 -21.18
N PRO A 230 21.55 7.82 -20.91
CA PRO A 230 20.90 6.66 -20.30
C PRO A 230 20.58 6.89 -18.82
N GLN A 231 19.35 6.57 -18.39
CA GLN A 231 18.83 6.78 -17.03
C GLN A 231 18.99 5.52 -16.16
N TRP A 232 20.23 5.07 -15.97
CA TRP A 232 20.52 3.83 -15.24
C TRP A 232 20.04 3.83 -13.79
N GLY A 233 19.98 5.02 -13.17
CA GLY A 233 19.45 5.16 -11.81
C GLY A 233 18.01 4.65 -11.72
N GLU A 234 17.16 4.92 -12.71
CA GLU A 234 15.74 4.58 -12.67
C GLU A 234 15.46 3.08 -12.76
N VAL A 235 16.39 2.32 -13.34
CA VAL A 235 16.26 0.87 -13.58
C VAL A 235 16.71 0.05 -12.35
N LEU A 236 17.42 0.66 -11.41
CA LEU A 236 17.91 -0.05 -10.23
C LEU A 236 16.77 -0.45 -9.30
N PRO A 237 16.77 -1.68 -8.76
CA PRO A 237 15.83 -2.06 -7.71
C PRO A 237 16.07 -1.21 -6.45
N ALA A 238 15.02 -0.99 -5.66
CA ALA A 238 15.06 -0.18 -4.44
C ALA A 238 16.21 -0.55 -3.47
N THR A 239 16.54 -1.83 -3.36
CA THR A 239 17.68 -2.28 -2.52
C THR A 239 19.02 -1.77 -3.05
N ALA A 240 19.23 -1.82 -4.38
CA ALA A 240 20.43 -1.30 -5.02
C ALA A 240 20.48 0.23 -4.98
N LYS A 241 19.36 0.91 -5.21
CA LYS A 241 19.26 2.37 -5.06
C LYS A 241 19.62 2.81 -3.64
N ASN A 242 19.09 2.14 -2.63
CA ASN A 242 19.43 2.43 -1.24
C ASN A 242 20.93 2.32 -0.95
N VAL A 243 21.56 1.22 -1.38
CA VAL A 243 22.97 0.93 -1.09
C VAL A 243 23.92 1.80 -1.92
N PHE A 244 23.64 1.97 -3.21
CA PHE A 244 24.55 2.63 -4.14
C PHE A 244 24.22 4.10 -4.35
N ILE A 245 23.02 4.58 -4.03
CA ILE A 245 22.63 5.96 -4.27
C ILE A 245 22.29 6.67 -2.96
N ASP A 246 21.32 6.19 -2.18
CA ASP A 246 20.82 6.91 -1.01
C ASP A 246 21.82 6.98 0.15
N VAL A 247 22.34 5.84 0.60
CA VAL A 247 23.27 5.78 1.73
C VAL A 247 24.54 6.61 1.45
N PRO A 248 25.20 6.51 0.29
CA PRO A 248 26.35 7.36 -0.03
C PRO A 248 25.98 8.85 -0.12
N SER A 249 24.79 9.19 -0.63
CA SER A 249 24.31 10.58 -0.67
C SER A 249 24.05 11.18 0.72
N ILE A 250 23.80 10.35 1.74
CA ILE A 250 23.64 10.80 3.13
C ILE A 250 25.00 11.04 3.79
N VAL A 251 25.98 10.15 3.53
CA VAL A 251 27.28 10.13 4.21
C VAL A 251 28.27 11.14 3.60
N ALA A 252 28.32 11.23 2.27
CA ALA A 252 29.29 12.04 1.54
C ALA A 252 28.64 12.73 0.33
N PRO A 253 27.69 13.66 0.54
CA PRO A 253 26.83 14.19 -0.51
C PRO A 253 27.61 14.88 -1.65
N GLU A 254 28.62 15.69 -1.34
CA GLU A 254 29.40 16.42 -2.34
C GLU A 254 30.29 15.51 -3.19
N ALA A 255 30.96 14.54 -2.55
CA ALA A 255 31.81 13.58 -3.25
C ALA A 255 30.98 12.62 -4.11
N TRP A 256 29.79 12.24 -3.61
CA TRP A 256 28.92 11.28 -4.27
C TRP A 256 28.10 11.88 -5.40
N GLU A 257 27.79 13.18 -5.38
CA GLU A 257 26.97 13.82 -6.41
C GLU A 257 27.56 13.64 -7.81
N ARG A 258 28.88 13.75 -7.97
CA ARG A 258 29.56 13.53 -9.27
C ARG A 258 29.43 12.08 -9.74
N VAL A 259 29.63 11.13 -8.84
CA VAL A 259 29.50 9.69 -9.15
C VAL A 259 28.07 9.36 -9.52
N ARG A 260 27.10 9.87 -8.76
CA ARG A 260 25.67 9.72 -8.99
C ARG A 260 25.27 10.28 -10.35
N GLN A 261 25.63 11.52 -10.67
CA GLN A 261 25.26 12.15 -11.95
C GLN A 261 25.87 11.43 -13.16
N THR A 262 27.05 10.83 -13.00
CA THR A 262 27.76 10.17 -14.10
C THR A 262 27.29 8.73 -14.31
N ILE A 263 27.13 7.97 -13.23
CA ILE A 263 26.89 6.52 -13.28
C ILE A 263 25.39 6.19 -13.12
N PHE A 264 24.68 6.95 -12.29
CA PHE A 264 23.29 6.71 -11.92
C PHE A 264 22.41 7.97 -12.06
N PRO A 265 22.34 8.57 -13.26
CA PRO A 265 21.43 9.69 -13.48
C PRO A 265 19.98 9.24 -13.25
N ASP A 266 19.24 10.03 -12.46
CA ASP A 266 17.84 9.78 -12.10
C ASP A 266 17.10 11.14 -12.08
N ARG A 267 16.19 11.34 -13.04
CA ARG A 267 15.46 12.61 -13.19
C ARG A 267 14.36 12.75 -12.17
N PHE A 268 13.73 11.64 -11.80
CA PHE A 268 12.68 11.66 -10.79
C PHE A 268 13.26 12.12 -9.45
N ARG A 269 14.46 11.64 -9.11
CA ARG A 269 15.19 12.11 -7.94
C ARG A 269 15.51 13.60 -8.01
N ASP A 270 16.02 14.10 -9.14
CA ASP A 270 16.30 15.52 -9.29
C ASP A 270 15.03 16.38 -9.15
N PHE A 271 13.87 15.89 -9.62
CA PHE A 271 12.57 16.53 -9.37
C PHE A 271 12.18 16.53 -7.89
N LEU A 272 12.40 15.42 -7.17
CA LEU A 272 12.17 15.37 -5.72
C LEU A 272 13.07 16.37 -4.97
N ILE A 273 14.33 16.51 -5.40
CA ILE A 273 15.28 17.49 -4.84
C ILE A 273 14.78 18.91 -5.09
N ALA A 274 14.30 19.21 -6.30
CA ALA A 274 13.73 20.50 -6.62
C ALA A 274 12.52 20.86 -5.72
N ASN A 275 11.61 19.91 -5.48
CA ASN A 275 10.49 20.12 -4.56
C ASN A 275 10.96 20.35 -3.12
N GLU A 276 12.01 19.64 -2.68
CA GLU A 276 12.59 19.83 -1.35
C GLU A 276 13.30 21.19 -1.22
N VAL A 277 13.90 21.71 -2.30
CA VAL A 277 14.43 23.09 -2.32
C VAL A 277 13.31 24.10 -2.11
N SER A 278 12.21 23.99 -2.87
CA SER A 278 11.05 24.88 -2.72
C SER A 278 10.48 24.85 -1.30
N ARG A 279 10.47 23.68 -0.65
CA ARG A 279 9.98 23.48 0.73
C ARG A 279 10.86 24.16 1.78
N LEU A 280 12.16 24.27 1.54
CA LEU A 280 13.08 24.85 2.51
C LEU A 280 12.99 26.39 2.54
N ASP A 281 12.06 26.98 1.80
CA ASP A 281 11.80 28.43 1.74
C ASP A 281 13.04 29.25 1.33
N PHE A 282 14.06 28.61 0.74
CA PHE A 282 15.22 29.29 0.16
C PHE A 282 14.79 30.24 -0.97
N ASP A 283 13.69 29.93 -1.66
CA ASP A 283 13.00 30.82 -2.59
C ASP A 283 12.73 32.21 -1.98
N LYS A 284 12.31 32.27 -0.70
CA LYS A 284 11.93 33.53 -0.04
C LYS A 284 13.12 34.29 0.52
N GLU A 285 14.14 33.59 1.01
CA GLU A 285 15.30 34.20 1.66
C GLU A 285 16.39 34.59 0.64
N HIS A 286 16.58 33.79 -0.41
CA HIS A 286 17.65 33.96 -1.40
C HIS A 286 17.14 34.20 -2.83
N GLY A 287 15.83 34.13 -3.07
CA GLY A 287 15.27 34.26 -4.43
C GLY A 287 15.55 33.04 -5.33
N ILE A 288 15.97 31.92 -4.76
CA ILE A 288 16.41 30.72 -5.49
C ILE A 288 15.28 29.71 -5.53
N ASN A 289 14.67 29.50 -6.71
CA ASN A 289 13.55 28.58 -6.89
C ASN A 289 13.98 27.17 -7.32
N GLY A 290 13.42 26.14 -6.67
CA GLY A 290 13.71 24.73 -6.96
C GLY A 290 13.52 24.33 -8.42
N MET A 291 12.47 24.82 -9.09
CA MET A 291 12.22 24.54 -10.51
C MET A 291 13.20 25.27 -11.45
N ILE A 292 13.70 26.45 -11.04
CA ILE A 292 14.76 27.15 -11.76
C ILE A 292 16.06 26.33 -11.69
N LEU A 293 16.43 25.83 -10.51
CA LEU A 293 17.59 24.97 -10.34
C LEU A 293 17.48 23.67 -11.14
N LEU A 294 16.30 23.04 -11.13
CA LEU A 294 16.04 21.85 -11.94
C LEU A 294 16.22 22.15 -13.43
N ARG A 295 15.68 23.27 -13.91
CA ARG A 295 15.84 23.69 -15.31
C ARG A 295 17.32 23.93 -15.65
N LYS A 296 18.06 24.64 -14.79
CA LYS A 296 19.52 24.85 -14.96
C LYS A 296 20.25 23.51 -15.09
N LYS A 297 19.94 22.55 -14.23
CA LYS A 297 20.55 21.21 -14.25
C LYS A 297 20.22 20.44 -15.54
N LEU A 298 18.96 20.46 -15.96
CA LEU A 298 18.52 19.82 -17.22
C LEU A 298 19.16 20.45 -18.46
N LEU A 299 19.50 21.74 -18.40
CA LEU A 299 20.20 22.47 -19.46
C LEU A 299 21.73 22.37 -19.36
N GLY A 300 22.28 21.65 -18.38
CA GLY A 300 23.72 21.53 -18.15
C GLY A 300 24.39 22.85 -17.74
N GLN A 301 23.64 23.78 -17.14
CA GLN A 301 24.18 25.05 -16.64
C GLN A 301 24.83 24.84 -15.28
N GLU A 302 25.98 25.48 -15.06
CA GLU A 302 26.68 25.42 -13.78
C GLU A 302 25.88 26.15 -12.69
N PHE A 303 25.84 25.55 -11.51
CA PHE A 303 25.28 26.16 -10.31
C PHE A 303 26.32 27.09 -9.69
N THR A 304 25.86 28.20 -9.11
CA THR A 304 26.71 28.98 -8.20
C THR A 304 27.05 28.16 -6.94
N GLU A 305 28.03 28.59 -6.15
CA GLU A 305 28.40 27.92 -4.90
C GLU A 305 27.21 27.84 -3.92
N GLU A 306 26.44 28.91 -3.82
CA GLU A 306 25.23 29.00 -3.00
C GLU A 306 24.15 28.03 -3.48
N GLU A 307 23.85 28.02 -4.79
CA GLU A 307 22.90 27.09 -5.39
C GLU A 307 23.33 25.63 -5.21
N THR A 308 24.64 25.36 -5.29
CA THR A 308 25.21 24.03 -5.07
C THR A 308 25.01 23.59 -3.62
N ALA A 309 25.26 24.46 -2.65
CA ALA A 309 25.05 24.17 -1.23
C ALA A 309 23.57 23.87 -0.92
N ILE A 310 22.66 24.67 -1.47
CA ILE A 310 21.21 24.48 -1.32
C ILE A 310 20.77 23.15 -1.94
N TRP A 311 21.18 22.87 -3.18
CA TRP A 311 20.84 21.62 -3.87
C TRP A 311 21.37 20.39 -3.13
N THR A 312 22.60 20.46 -2.62
CA THR A 312 23.25 19.39 -1.85
C THR A 312 22.51 19.13 -0.54
N ARG A 313 22.09 20.19 0.16
CA ARG A 313 21.30 20.08 1.39
C ARG A 313 19.93 19.44 1.14
N ALA A 314 19.22 19.87 0.09
CA ALA A 314 17.96 19.28 -0.31
C ALA A 314 18.13 17.82 -0.75
N ALA A 315 19.20 17.50 -1.49
CA ALA A 315 19.54 16.13 -1.88
C ALA A 315 19.73 15.20 -0.68
N ARG A 316 20.36 15.67 0.39
CA ARG A 316 20.48 14.92 1.65
C ARG A 316 19.13 14.69 2.31
N GLY A 317 18.26 15.70 2.33
CA GLY A 317 16.89 15.59 2.84
C GLY A 317 16.09 14.52 2.08
N VAL A 318 16.11 14.60 0.75
CA VAL A 318 15.47 13.61 -0.13
C VAL A 318 16.08 12.22 0.05
N ALA A 319 17.39 12.08 0.22
CA ALA A 319 18.03 10.77 0.43
C ALA A 319 17.59 10.10 1.75
N MET A 320 17.44 10.87 2.85
CA MET A 320 16.92 10.33 4.11
C MET A 320 15.49 9.82 3.96
N TRP A 321 14.65 10.57 3.26
CA TRP A 321 13.27 10.15 2.98
C TRP A 321 13.19 9.06 1.92
N GLY A 322 14.11 9.06 0.96
CA GLY A 322 14.20 8.11 -0.15
C GLY A 322 14.27 6.68 0.36
N LEU A 323 15.04 6.44 1.41
CA LEU A 323 15.12 5.12 2.04
C LEU A 323 13.76 4.64 2.58
N LEU A 324 12.99 5.53 3.19
CA LEU A 324 11.64 5.21 3.67
C LEU A 324 10.63 5.08 2.53
N MET A 325 10.70 5.96 1.53
CA MET A 325 9.78 5.98 0.39
C MET A 325 10.00 4.78 -0.53
N GLU A 326 11.24 4.38 -0.78
CA GLU A 326 11.56 3.26 -1.67
C GLU A 326 11.31 1.90 -1.01
N GLN A 327 11.56 1.76 0.29
CA GLN A 327 11.32 0.50 0.98
C GLN A 327 9.84 0.22 1.23
N THR A 328 9.07 1.25 1.56
CA THR A 328 7.66 1.06 1.87
C THR A 328 6.78 1.29 0.66
N GLY A 329 7.19 2.18 -0.25
CA GLY A 329 6.31 2.72 -1.28
C GLY A 329 5.14 3.52 -0.71
N LEU A 330 4.84 3.51 0.60
CA LEU A 330 3.58 4.01 1.13
C LEU A 330 3.53 5.53 1.22
N PHE A 331 4.69 6.18 1.31
CA PHE A 331 4.79 7.62 1.54
C PHE A 331 4.96 8.40 0.24
N ARG A 332 4.56 9.68 0.27
CA ARG A 332 4.93 10.70 -0.73
C ARG A 332 5.14 12.04 -0.04
N LEU A 333 5.94 12.91 -0.64
CA LEU A 333 6.03 14.32 -0.23
C LEU A 333 4.82 15.08 -0.77
N ARG A 334 4.18 15.86 0.09
CA ARG A 334 3.11 16.77 -0.26
C ARG A 334 3.69 18.14 -0.62
N PRO A 335 3.51 18.64 -1.85
CA PRO A 335 3.94 19.99 -2.22
C PRO A 335 3.26 21.04 -1.36
N GLU A 336 3.97 22.10 -0.99
CA GLU A 336 3.42 23.20 -0.20
C GLU A 336 2.41 24.00 -1.01
N GLU A 337 2.63 24.14 -2.32
CA GLU A 337 1.75 24.81 -3.26
C GLU A 337 0.37 24.15 -3.26
N LYS A 338 0.32 22.81 -3.18
CA LYS A 338 -0.93 22.07 -3.08
C LYS A 338 -1.67 22.39 -1.77
N THR A 339 -0.93 22.50 -0.67
CA THR A 339 -1.48 22.88 0.63
C THR A 339 -2.02 24.31 0.59
N GLN A 340 -1.31 25.22 -0.08
CA GLN A 340 -1.72 26.62 -0.23
C GLN A 340 -2.98 26.74 -1.08
N VAL A 341 -3.04 26.08 -2.24
CA VAL A 341 -4.24 26.04 -3.10
C VAL A 341 -5.46 25.57 -2.31
N PHE A 342 -5.29 24.54 -1.47
CA PHE A 342 -6.39 24.05 -0.64
C PHE A 342 -6.83 25.03 0.44
N ARG A 343 -5.90 25.80 1.02
CA ARG A 343 -6.25 26.88 1.95
C ARG A 343 -6.97 28.01 1.23
N ASP A 344 -6.48 28.43 0.08
CA ASP A 344 -7.07 29.50 -0.72
C ASP A 344 -8.49 29.12 -1.17
N MET A 345 -8.70 27.88 -1.61
CA MET A 345 -10.03 27.34 -1.92
C MET A 345 -10.96 27.37 -0.70
N ASN A 346 -10.48 26.98 0.49
CA ASN A 346 -11.27 27.02 1.70
C ASN A 346 -11.63 28.46 2.12
N THR A 347 -10.73 29.43 1.90
CA THR A 347 -11.00 30.85 2.13
C THR A 347 -12.10 31.34 1.19
N ILE A 348 -12.02 31.03 -0.11
CA ILE A 348 -13.07 31.38 -1.08
C ILE A 348 -14.42 30.77 -0.66
N LEU A 349 -14.45 29.50 -0.29
CA LEU A 349 -15.68 28.84 0.17
C LEU A 349 -16.23 29.47 1.45
N PHE A 350 -15.37 29.86 2.39
CA PHE A 350 -15.77 30.59 3.59
C PHE A 350 -16.38 31.95 3.25
N GLU A 351 -15.78 32.70 2.32
CA GLU A 351 -16.29 34.00 1.89
C GLU A 351 -17.64 33.88 1.18
N GLU A 352 -17.83 32.86 0.35
CA GLU A 352 -19.07 32.64 -0.41
C GLU A 352 -20.20 32.05 0.45
N THR A 353 -19.88 31.18 1.41
CA THR A 353 -20.91 30.40 2.14
C THR A 353 -21.04 30.75 3.63
N GLY A 354 -20.06 31.47 4.18
CA GLY A 354 -19.95 31.74 5.62
C GLY A 354 -19.58 30.52 6.47
N VAL A 355 -19.35 29.34 5.86
CA VAL A 355 -19.00 28.12 6.60
C VAL A 355 -17.55 28.21 7.09
N PRO A 356 -17.30 28.13 8.42
CA PRO A 356 -15.97 28.31 8.98
C PRO A 356 -14.91 27.42 8.31
N ILE A 357 -13.72 27.97 8.07
CA ILE A 357 -12.59 27.23 7.47
C ILE A 357 -12.29 25.95 8.25
N SER A 358 -12.38 25.98 9.59
CA SER A 358 -12.20 24.79 10.43
C SER A 358 -13.21 23.69 10.12
N ALA A 359 -14.48 24.05 9.84
CA ALA A 359 -15.50 23.09 9.46
C ALA A 359 -15.25 22.54 8.05
N LEU A 360 -14.81 23.37 7.09
CA LEU A 360 -14.41 22.91 5.75
C LEU A 360 -13.20 21.96 5.80
N GLU A 361 -12.21 22.26 6.65
CA GLU A 361 -11.07 21.38 6.90
C GLU A 361 -11.50 20.06 7.56
N ASP A 362 -12.38 20.10 8.55
CA ASP A 362 -12.88 18.90 9.22
C ASP A 362 -13.76 18.07 8.27
N MET A 363 -14.64 18.68 7.47
CA MET A 363 -15.37 18.00 6.41
C MET A 363 -14.42 17.25 5.49
N ARG A 364 -13.34 17.90 5.04
CA ARG A 364 -12.32 17.25 4.21
C ARG A 364 -11.62 16.11 4.94
N ARG A 365 -11.24 16.29 6.21
CA ARG A 365 -10.60 15.23 7.03
C ARG A 365 -11.51 14.01 7.19
N PHE A 366 -12.82 14.23 7.32
CA PHE A 366 -13.81 13.17 7.42
C PHE A 366 -14.27 12.63 6.07
N GLY A 367 -13.80 13.19 4.96
CA GLY A 367 -14.25 12.74 3.65
C GLY A 367 -15.69 13.11 3.36
N LEU A 368 -16.06 14.34 3.69
CA LEU A 368 -17.33 14.91 3.34
C LEU A 368 -17.07 15.96 2.27
N LYS A 369 -17.79 15.84 1.15
CA LYS A 369 -17.77 16.87 0.10
C LYS A 369 -18.64 18.04 0.53
N PHE A 370 -18.18 19.22 0.20
CA PHE A 370 -18.98 20.43 0.25
C PHE A 370 -19.77 20.48 -1.06
N GLU A 371 -21.09 20.26 -1.00
CA GLU A 371 -22.01 20.24 -2.14
C GLU A 371 -22.81 21.54 -2.24
#